data_AF-A0A1V5BMX8-F1
#
_entry.id   AF-A0A1V5BMX8-F1
#
_cell.length_a   1.000
_cell.length_b   1.000
_cell.length_c   1.000
_cell.angle_alpha   90.00
_cell.angle_beta   90.00
_cell.angle_gamma   90.00
#
_symmetry.space_group_name_H-M   'P 1'
#
loop_
_entity.id
_entity.type
_entity.pdbx_description
1 polymer ?
#
loop_
_entity_poly.entity_id
_entity_poly.type
_entity_poly.pdbx_seq_one_letter_code
_entity_poly.pdbx_strand_id
1 'polypeptide(L)'
;MRKHNNTFHIRFTEQEYEKLCAMSVKTGLPKSTCIRFLISGLVPKDRPSPDYYAMTKQLYRIGNLLNQIAARAHATGHIDSKRLEATTKRSAESSGHNRYARTNGHQRGYPRG
;
A
#
# COMPACT_ATOMS: atom_id res chain seq x y z
N MET A 1 -15.25 11.93 21.06
CA MET A 1 -14.28 11.48 22.09
C MET A 1 -12.87 11.55 21.50
N ARG A 2 -11.90 12.22 22.15
CA ARG A 2 -10.54 12.38 21.61
C ARG A 2 -9.73 11.09 21.85
N LYS A 3 -9.13 10.53 20.80
CA LYS A 3 -8.44 9.22 20.85
C LYS A 3 -7.13 9.22 21.67
N HIS A 4 -6.57 10.39 21.94
CA HIS A 4 -5.33 10.58 22.71
C HIS A 4 -5.59 11.62 23.80
N ASN A 5 -5.77 11.17 25.05
CA ASN A 5 -6.17 12.03 26.16
C ASN A 5 -5.07 12.20 27.23
N ASN A 6 -3.95 11.50 27.09
CA ASN A 6 -2.83 11.57 28.02
C ASN A 6 -1.79 12.56 27.48
N THR A 7 -1.38 13.51 28.32
CA THR A 7 -0.37 14.51 27.99
C THR A 7 0.94 14.17 28.69
N PHE A 8 2.06 14.38 28.00
CA PHE A 8 3.41 14.20 28.54
C PHE A 8 4.29 15.35 28.04
N HIS A 9 5.11 15.91 28.94
CA HIS A 9 6.04 16.98 28.61
C HIS A 9 7.46 16.40 28.44
N ILE A 10 8.08 16.68 27.29
CA ILE A 10 9.43 16.26 26.95
C ILE A 10 10.29 17.50 26.80
N ARG A 11 11.49 17.49 27.39
CA ARG A 11 12.55 18.45 27.12
C ARG A 11 13.50 17.86 26.11
N PHE A 12 13.85 18.64 25.09
CA PHE A 12 14.80 18.28 24.06
C PHE A 12 16.03 19.18 24.19
N THR A 13 17.18 18.65 23.79
CA THR A 13 18.31 19.51 23.39
C THR A 13 17.97 20.21 22.07
N GLU A 14 18.70 21.27 21.75
CA GLU A 14 18.49 22.04 20.51
C GLU A 14 18.61 21.15 19.26
N GLN A 15 19.64 20.30 19.20
CA GLN A 15 19.87 19.37 18.09
C GLN A 15 18.76 18.33 17.93
N GLU A 16 18.21 17.82 19.02
CA GLU A 16 17.11 16.85 18.97
C GLU A 16 15.81 17.51 18.49
N TYR A 17 15.58 18.75 18.89
CA TYR A 17 14.43 19.52 18.46
C TYR A 17 14.49 19.85 16.96
N GLU A 18 15.66 20.23 16.46
CA GLU A 18 15.89 20.44 15.03
C GLU A 18 15.63 19.18 14.22
N LYS A 19 16.12 18.01 14.66
CA LYS A 19 15.86 16.72 14.02
C LYS A 19 14.35 16.40 13.97
N LEU A 20 13.62 16.67 15.05
CA LEU A 20 12.17 16.47 15.11
C LEU A 20 11.44 17.42 14.14
N CYS A 21 11.88 18.68 14.06
CA CYS A 21 11.36 19.65 13.10
C CYS A 21 11.61 19.21 11.66
N ALA A 22 12.84 18.81 11.32
CA ALA A 22 13.19 18.32 10.00
C ALA A 22 12.37 17.08 9.61
N MET A 23 12.20 16.12 10.52
CA MET A 23 11.38 14.94 10.30
C MET A 23 9.90 15.30 10.05
N SER A 24 9.37 16.26 10.79
CA SER A 24 8.01 16.77 10.61
C SER A 24 7.81 17.41 9.23
N VAL A 25 8.78 18.21 8.77
CA VAL A 25 8.75 18.84 7.43
C VAL A 25 8.85 17.79 6.33
N LYS A 26 9.82 16.87 6.45
CA LYS A 26 10.09 15.84 5.44
C LYS A 26 8.93 14.87 5.23
N THR A 27 8.24 14.52 6.31
CA THR A 27 7.12 13.57 6.29
C THR A 27 5.77 14.25 6.07
N GLY A 28 5.71 15.58 6.26
CA GLY A 28 4.45 16.33 6.25
C GLY A 28 3.53 16.01 7.44
N LEU A 29 4.07 15.40 8.50
CA LEU A 29 3.31 14.98 9.67
C LEU A 29 3.53 15.92 10.85
N PRO A 30 2.52 16.12 11.72
CA PRO A 30 2.72 16.81 12.99
C PRO A 30 3.79 16.14 13.85
N LYS A 31 4.53 16.93 14.62
CA LYS A 31 5.57 16.44 15.55
C LYS A 31 5.06 15.36 16.51
N SER A 32 3.83 15.52 17.03
CA SER A 32 3.16 14.53 17.88
C SER A 32 2.92 13.20 17.16
N THR A 33 2.65 13.23 15.86
CA THR A 33 2.53 12.03 15.03
C THR A 33 3.89 11.39 14.79
N CYS A 34 4.94 12.18 14.54
CA CYS A 34 6.31 11.67 14.41
C CYS A 34 6.76 10.95 15.68
N ILE A 35 6.55 11.55 16.86
CA ILE A 35 6.88 10.93 18.16
C ILE A 35 6.09 9.62 18.36
N ARG A 36 4.80 9.60 18.05
CA ARG A 36 4.00 8.37 18.12
C ARG A 36 4.53 7.26 17.22
N PHE A 37 4.94 7.61 16.00
CA PHE A 37 5.55 6.66 15.08
C PHE A 37 6.87 6.08 15.63
N LEU A 38 7.72 6.94 16.21
CA LEU A 38 8.94 6.52 16.88
C LEU A 38 8.67 5.57 18.05
N ILE A 39 7.66 5.87 18.90
CA ILE A 39 7.24 4.99 20.01
C ILE A 39 6.74 3.64 19.48
N SER A 40 6.05 3.61 18.35
CA SER A 40 5.56 2.38 17.70
C SER A 40 6.64 1.60 16.93
N GLY A 41 7.91 2.04 16.94
CA GLY A 41 9.00 1.40 16.20
C GLY A 41 8.89 1.55 14.67
N LEU A 42 8.00 2.42 14.19
CA LEU A 42 7.79 2.69 12.77
C LEU A 42 8.48 4.01 12.43
N VAL A 43 9.49 3.98 11.55
CA VAL A 43 10.10 5.22 11.05
C VAL A 43 9.09 5.90 10.11
N PRO A 44 8.70 7.17 10.34
CA PRO A 44 7.84 7.92 9.43
C PRO A 44 8.38 7.85 8.00
N LYS A 45 7.60 7.27 7.09
CA LYS A 45 8.00 7.17 5.69
C LYS A 45 7.94 8.55 5.07
N ASP A 46 9.01 8.94 4.36
CA ASP A 46 9.06 10.24 3.68
C ASP A 46 7.89 10.40 2.72
N ARG A 47 7.46 11.65 2.52
CA ARG A 47 6.43 11.93 1.54
C ARG A 47 6.92 11.44 0.17
N PRO A 48 6.15 10.60 -0.55
CA PRO A 48 6.53 10.22 -1.89
C PRO A 48 6.70 11.50 -2.74
N SER A 49 7.77 11.54 -3.54
CA SER A 49 8.06 12.67 -4.43
C SER A 49 6.81 13.06 -5.22
N PRO A 50 6.56 14.35 -5.50
CA PRO A 50 5.45 14.76 -6.38
C PRO A 50 5.40 13.96 -7.70
N ASP A 51 6.56 13.60 -8.24
CA ASP A 51 6.70 12.80 -9.46
C ASP A 51 6.19 11.36 -9.30
N TYR A 52 6.16 10.82 -8.08
CA TYR A 52 5.59 9.51 -7.78
C TYR A 52 4.13 9.43 -8.23
N TYR A 53 3.35 10.48 -7.99
CA TYR A 53 1.95 10.52 -8.39
C TYR A 53 1.78 10.65 -9.90
N ALA A 54 2.69 11.36 -10.58
CA ALA A 54 2.71 11.43 -12.04
C ALA A 54 3.01 10.04 -12.65
N MET A 55 4.04 9.37 -12.13
CA MET A 55 4.44 8.01 -12.54
C MET A 55 3.31 6.99 -12.28
N THR A 56 2.64 7.07 -11.13
CA THR A 56 1.51 6.18 -10.79
C THR A 56 0.33 6.37 -11.74
N LYS A 57 0.02 7.61 -12.14
CA LYS A 57 -1.01 7.90 -13.14
C LYS A 57 -0.64 7.35 -14.52
N GLN A 58 0.64 7.43 -14.91
CA GLN A 58 1.11 6.85 -16.17
C GLN A 58 0.96 5.33 -16.17
N LEU A 59 1.36 4.65 -15.08
CA LEU A 59 1.15 3.21 -14.91
C LEU A 59 -0.33 2.82 -15.02
N TYR A 60 -1.23 3.59 -14.41
CA TYR A 60 -2.67 3.34 -14.51
C TYR A 60 -3.18 3.48 -15.96
N ARG A 61 -2.68 4.47 -16.71
CA ARG A 61 -3.01 4.64 -18.15
C ARG A 61 -2.51 3.46 -18.97
N ILE A 62 -1.28 2.99 -18.73
CA ILE A 62 -0.73 1.80 -19.40
C ILE A 62 -1.60 0.57 -19.13
N GLY A 63 -1.99 0.35 -17.86
CA GLY A 63 -2.90 -0.74 -17.49
C GLY A 63 -4.25 -0.67 -18.21
N ASN A 64 -4.83 0.53 -18.32
CA ASN A 64 -6.09 0.73 -19.04
C ASN A 64 -5.96 0.49 -20.56
N LEU A 65 -4.84 0.87 -21.16
CA LEU A 65 -4.57 0.61 -22.57
C LEU A 65 -4.41 -0.90 -22.83
N LEU A 66 -3.67 -1.60 -21.98
CA LEU A 66 -3.54 -3.06 -22.05
C LEU A 66 -4.89 -3.76 -21.92
N ASN A 67 -5.73 -3.32 -20.99
CA ASN A 67 -7.08 -3.87 -20.81
C ASN A 67 -7.94 -3.67 -22.05
N GLN A 68 -7.83 -2.51 -22.71
CA GLN A 68 -8.54 -2.26 -23.98
C GLN A 68 -8.02 -3.13 -25.12
N ILE A 69 -6.72 -3.38 -25.22
CA ILE A 69 -6.14 -4.29 -26.21
C ILE A 69 -6.64 -5.72 -25.97
N ALA A 70 -6.65 -6.19 -24.74
CA ALA A 70 -7.16 -7.50 -24.38
C ALA A 70 -8.65 -7.64 -24.70
N ALA A 71 -9.47 -6.65 -24.35
CA ALA A 71 -10.89 -6.63 -24.65
C ALA A 71 -11.18 -6.60 -26.16
N ARG A 72 -10.42 -5.80 -26.92
CA ARG A 72 -10.52 -5.76 -28.38
C ARG A 72 -10.11 -7.09 -29.01
N ALA A 73 -9.00 -7.68 -28.58
CA ALA A 73 -8.53 -8.98 -29.08
C ALA A 73 -9.51 -10.12 -28.76
N HIS A 74 -10.20 -10.05 -27.62
CA HIS A 74 -11.28 -10.96 -27.26
C HIS A 74 -12.53 -10.74 -28.14
N ALA A 75 -12.87 -9.49 -28.45
CA ALA A 75 -14.02 -9.16 -29.30
C ALA A 75 -13.79 -9.44 -30.80
N THR A 76 -12.56 -9.35 -31.30
CA THR A 76 -12.20 -9.62 -32.72
C THR A 76 -11.81 -11.08 -33.01
N GLY A 77 -12.01 -11.99 -32.04
CA GLY A 77 -11.93 -13.45 -32.25
C GLY A 77 -10.54 -13.99 -32.61
N HIS A 78 -9.46 -13.23 -32.41
CA HIS A 78 -8.09 -13.63 -32.79
C HIS A 78 -7.29 -14.30 -31.66
N ILE A 79 -7.87 -14.51 -30.49
CA ILE A 79 -7.24 -15.26 -29.40
C ILE A 79 -8.13 -16.44 -29.03
N ASP A 80 -7.62 -17.63 -29.28
CA ASP A 80 -8.21 -18.90 -28.88
C ASP A 80 -8.32 -18.93 -27.35
N SER A 81 -9.52 -18.68 -26.83
CA SER A 81 -9.81 -18.42 -25.41
C SER A 81 -9.26 -19.50 -24.47
N LYS A 82 -9.20 -20.75 -24.95
CA LYS A 82 -8.63 -21.90 -24.24
C LYS A 82 -7.13 -21.77 -23.94
N ARG A 83 -6.36 -21.13 -24.82
CA ARG A 83 -4.90 -20.99 -24.66
C ARG A 83 -4.56 -19.90 -23.65
N LEU A 84 -5.36 -18.82 -23.59
CA LEU A 84 -5.17 -17.74 -22.63
C LEU A 84 -5.53 -18.19 -21.20
N GLU A 85 -6.65 -18.90 -21.01
CA GLU A 85 -7.04 -19.47 -19.71
C GLU A 85 -6.01 -20.47 -19.15
N ALA A 86 -5.39 -21.27 -20.02
CA ALA A 86 -4.32 -22.18 -19.61
C ALA A 86 -3.07 -21.42 -19.13
N THR A 87 -2.69 -20.33 -19.79
CA THR A 87 -1.54 -19.51 -19.37
C THR A 87 -1.79 -18.66 -18.13
N THR A 88 -3.01 -18.14 -17.93
CA THR A 88 -3.36 -17.35 -16.74
C THR A 88 -3.44 -18.22 -15.49
N LYS A 89 -3.94 -19.46 -15.60
CA LYS A 89 -3.87 -20.46 -14.52
C LYS A 89 -2.42 -20.79 -14.15
N ARG A 90 -1.56 -21.03 -15.15
CA ARG A 90 -0.14 -21.34 -14.93
C ARG A 90 0.66 -20.20 -14.27
N SER A 91 0.34 -18.95 -14.62
CA SER A 91 0.95 -17.77 -14.01
C SER A 91 0.41 -17.47 -12.60
N ALA A 92 -0.85 -17.81 -12.32
CA ALA A 92 -1.45 -17.71 -10.99
C ALA A 92 -0.90 -18.78 -10.02
N GLU A 93 -0.61 -19.98 -10.52
CA GLU A 93 0.05 -21.06 -9.77
C GLU A 93 1.51 -20.70 -9.43
N SER A 94 2.25 -20.10 -10.37
CA SER A 94 3.62 -19.63 -10.13
C SER A 94 3.70 -18.41 -9.19
N SER A 95 2.64 -17.61 -9.09
CA SER A 95 2.53 -16.50 -8.12
C SER A 95 1.87 -16.91 -6.79
N GLY A 96 1.41 -18.16 -6.67
CA GLY A 96 0.72 -18.69 -5.49
C GLY A 96 1.62 -18.89 -4.26
N HIS A 97 2.95 -18.85 -4.41
CA HIS A 97 3.89 -19.00 -3.30
C HIS A 97 4.05 -17.74 -2.42
N ASN A 98 3.45 -16.61 -2.77
CA ASN A 98 3.55 -15.36 -1.99
C ASN A 98 2.18 -14.79 -1.60
N ARG A 99 1.23 -15.64 -1.21
CA ARG A 99 -0.04 -15.22 -0.57
C ARG A 99 -0.34 -15.89 0.77
N TYR A 100 0.56 -16.73 1.29
CA TYR A 100 0.44 -17.33 2.63
C TYR A 100 1.08 -16.46 3.72
N ALA A 101 0.71 -15.18 3.85
CA ALA A 101 1.18 -14.39 5.00
C ALA A 101 0.34 -13.14 5.31
N ARG A 102 -0.96 -13.12 5.01
CA ARG A 102 -1.88 -12.12 5.57
C ARG A 102 -3.31 -12.44 5.16
N THR A 103 -3.97 -13.27 5.95
CA THR A 103 -5.12 -12.87 6.77
C THR A 103 -5.73 -14.11 7.44
N ASN A 104 -5.43 -14.20 8.74
CA ASN A 104 -6.36 -14.62 9.78
C ASN A 104 -6.72 -16.10 9.88
N GLY A 105 -5.89 -16.80 10.66
CA GLY A 105 -6.43 -17.59 11.76
C GLY A 105 -7.22 -16.70 12.71
N HIS A 106 -8.55 -16.72 12.59
CA HIS A 106 -9.48 -16.64 13.71
C HIS A 106 -10.81 -17.24 13.24
N GLN A 107 -11.02 -18.48 13.64
CA GLN A 107 -12.25 -19.25 13.45
C GLN A 107 -13.39 -18.72 14.34
N ARG A 108 -14.60 -19.14 13.96
CA ARG A 108 -15.94 -19.15 14.64
C ARG A 108 -16.90 -18.15 13.99
N GLY A 109 -18.03 -18.50 13.38
CA GLY A 109 -18.76 -19.77 13.25
C GLY A 109 -20.24 -19.51 13.57
N TYR A 110 -21.16 -19.73 12.62
CA TYR A 110 -22.56 -20.11 12.87
C TYR A 110 -23.12 -20.90 11.67
N PRO A 111 -23.86 -22.00 11.91
CA PRO A 111 -24.35 -22.90 10.86
C PRO A 111 -25.69 -22.41 10.28
N ARG A 112 -25.96 -22.75 9.03
CA ARG A 112 -27.31 -22.72 8.44
C ARG A 112 -27.84 -24.15 8.42
N GLY A 113 -28.76 -24.45 9.33
CA GLY A 113 -29.87 -25.37 9.10
C GLY A 113 -31.10 -24.55 8.73
#